data_AF-A0A7K3IWN1-F1
#
_entry.id   AF-A0A7K3IWN1-F1
#
_cell.length_a   1.000
_cell.length_b   1.000
_cell.length_c   1.000
_cell.angle_alpha   90.00
_cell.angle_beta   90.00
_cell.angle_gamma   90.00
#
_symmetry.space_group_name_H-M   'P 1'
#
loop_
_entity.id
_entity.type
_entity.pdbx_description
1 polymer ?
#
loop_
_entity_poly.entity_id
_entity_poly.type
_entity_poly.pdbx_seq_one_letter_code
_entity_poly.pdbx_strand_id
1 'polypeptide(L)'
;MTKEYYQIKDKCREGLLKYLAEAVSLLPKISNPKILDIGCGTGVPTLWIAENYGGVITAIDTDKRALEWLQMKLADKKLENHVNPLNISFFDLKTESDYFDIILAEGFLNIIGFRQGFVKVIRMIRKGGYFLIHDEYKDHEMKCDFILKNGCDLVSTLFLDEIVWWNDYYRQLKAEIKSGNIKQKRELFKSELNELKYYMEDPSAFKSIYYIVKRF
;
A
#
# COMPACT_ATOMS: atom_id res chain seq x y z
N MET A 1 11.62 9.61 10.95
CA MET A 1 12.45 8.39 11.00
C MET A 1 13.82 8.63 10.38
N THR A 2 14.75 7.66 10.48
CA THR A 2 16.12 7.73 9.91
C THR A 2 16.19 6.97 8.57
N LYS A 3 17.28 7.17 7.80
CA LYS A 3 17.55 6.42 6.57
C LYS A 3 17.59 4.90 6.81
N GLU A 4 18.26 4.46 7.87
CA GLU A 4 18.34 3.04 8.26
C GLU A 4 16.94 2.46 8.53
N TYR A 5 16.06 3.22 9.20
CA TYR A 5 14.68 2.78 9.43
C TYR A 5 13.96 2.51 8.11
N TYR A 6 13.97 3.46 7.18
CA TYR A 6 13.29 3.31 5.90
C TYR A 6 13.90 2.19 5.05
N GLN A 7 15.22 2.03 5.04
CA GLN A 7 15.89 0.95 4.32
C GLN A 7 15.46 -0.43 4.82
N ILE A 8 15.38 -0.64 6.14
CA ILE A 8 14.93 -1.91 6.71
C ILE A 8 13.45 -2.14 6.44
N LYS A 9 12.59 -1.12 6.61
CA LYS A 9 11.15 -1.24 6.32
C LYS A 9 10.90 -1.54 4.85
N ASP A 10 11.62 -0.89 3.93
CA ASP A 10 11.53 -1.13 2.50
C ASP A 10 11.89 -2.59 2.18
N LYS A 11 13.04 -3.06 2.69
CA LYS A 11 13.49 -4.45 2.51
C LYS A 11 12.47 -5.47 3.01
N CYS A 12 11.79 -5.19 4.12
CA CYS A 12 10.74 -6.06 4.62
C CYS A 12 9.49 -5.99 3.73
N ARG A 13 9.09 -4.79 3.28
CA ARG A 13 7.92 -4.58 2.42
C ARG A 13 8.11 -5.19 1.03
N GLU A 14 9.34 -5.23 0.52
CA GLU A 14 9.70 -5.88 -0.74
C GLU A 14 9.31 -7.37 -0.78
N GLY A 15 9.34 -8.07 0.37
CA GLY A 15 8.90 -9.46 0.45
C GLY A 15 7.42 -9.68 0.08
N LEU A 16 6.59 -8.63 0.21
CA LEU A 16 5.17 -8.67 -0.12
C LEU A 16 4.88 -8.31 -1.59
N LEU A 17 5.87 -7.85 -2.36
CA LEU A 17 5.66 -7.39 -3.75
C LEU A 17 5.11 -8.48 -4.68
N LYS A 18 5.35 -9.76 -4.39
CA LYS A 18 4.76 -10.87 -5.16
C LYS A 18 3.23 -10.91 -5.07
N TYR A 19 2.65 -10.51 -3.93
CA TYR A 19 1.20 -10.46 -3.75
C TYR A 19 0.59 -9.22 -4.41
N LEU A 20 1.29 -8.08 -4.37
CA LEU A 20 0.94 -6.92 -5.18
C LEU A 20 0.97 -7.27 -6.68
N ALA A 21 2.00 -8.00 -7.13
CA ALA A 21 2.12 -8.43 -8.52
C ALA A 21 0.96 -9.33 -8.94
N GLU A 22 0.59 -10.29 -8.10
CA GLU A 22 -0.58 -11.14 -8.32
C GLU A 22 -1.87 -10.32 -8.37
N ALA A 23 -2.08 -9.40 -7.42
CA ALA A 23 -3.27 -8.56 -7.39
C ALA A 23 -3.36 -7.62 -8.62
N VAL A 24 -2.24 -7.05 -9.07
CA VAL A 24 -2.15 -6.23 -10.29
C VAL A 24 -2.37 -7.07 -11.55
N SER A 25 -1.98 -8.35 -11.56
CA SER A 25 -2.19 -9.24 -12.71
C SER A 25 -3.68 -9.51 -13.02
N LEU A 26 -4.55 -9.26 -12.03
CA LEU A 26 -6.02 -9.37 -12.15
C LEU A 26 -6.65 -8.10 -12.76
N LEU A 27 -5.88 -7.04 -12.94
CA LEU A 27 -6.32 -5.84 -13.65
C LEU A 27 -6.23 -6.05 -15.17
N PRO A 28 -7.15 -5.46 -15.96
CA PRO A 28 -6.97 -5.44 -17.40
C PRO A 28 -5.75 -4.58 -17.76
N LYS A 29 -5.10 -4.87 -18.89
CA LYS A 29 -4.09 -3.95 -19.42
C LYS A 29 -4.74 -2.63 -19.83
N ILE A 30 -4.39 -1.56 -19.12
CA ILE A 30 -4.78 -0.18 -19.47
C ILE A 30 -3.56 0.49 -20.08
N SER A 31 -3.71 1.08 -21.27
CA SER A 31 -2.61 1.81 -21.92
C SER A 31 -2.41 3.17 -21.24
N ASN A 32 -1.18 3.44 -20.78
CA ASN A 32 -0.77 4.69 -20.12
C ASN A 32 -1.76 5.22 -19.06
N PRO A 33 -2.06 4.41 -18.03
CA PRO A 33 -3.06 4.75 -17.02
C PRO A 33 -2.61 5.93 -16.14
N LYS A 34 -3.58 6.72 -15.67
CA LYS A 34 -3.42 7.65 -14.56
C LYS A 34 -3.65 6.91 -13.25
N ILE A 35 -2.61 6.83 -12.42
CA ILE A 35 -2.63 6.07 -11.18
C ILE A 35 -2.49 7.02 -9.98
N LEU A 36 -3.27 6.80 -8.93
CA LEU A 36 -3.06 7.41 -7.62
C LEU A 36 -2.64 6.34 -6.61
N ASP A 37 -1.54 6.59 -5.90
CA ASP A 37 -1.12 5.79 -4.75
C ASP A 37 -1.33 6.61 -3.47
N ILE A 38 -2.30 6.21 -2.64
CA ILE A 38 -2.66 6.93 -1.41
C ILE A 38 -1.95 6.35 -0.19
N GLY A 39 -1.23 7.21 0.53
CA GLY A 39 -0.39 6.78 1.64
C GLY A 39 0.81 5.97 1.15
N CYS A 40 1.49 6.46 0.10
CA CYS A 40 2.54 5.71 -0.58
C CYS A 40 3.77 5.47 0.32
N GLY A 41 3.93 6.22 1.41
CA GLY A 41 5.06 6.15 2.30
C GLY A 41 6.38 6.34 1.57
N THR A 42 7.27 5.37 1.71
CA THR A 42 8.56 5.32 1.00
C THR A 42 8.42 4.83 -0.44
N GLY A 43 7.23 4.41 -0.86
CA GLY A 43 6.87 4.05 -2.24
C GLY A 43 7.38 2.71 -2.76
N VAL A 44 7.49 1.68 -1.90
CA VAL A 44 7.82 0.32 -2.37
C VAL A 44 6.79 -0.20 -3.40
N PRO A 45 5.47 -0.17 -3.14
CA PRO A 45 4.46 -0.47 -4.16
C PRO A 45 4.53 0.47 -5.37
N THR A 46 4.67 1.77 -5.13
CA THR A 46 4.74 2.82 -6.17
C THR A 46 5.82 2.52 -7.22
N LEU A 47 7.02 2.20 -6.75
CA LEU A 47 8.17 1.89 -7.62
C LEU A 47 7.92 0.61 -8.41
N TRP A 48 7.40 -0.43 -7.76
CA TRP A 48 7.10 -1.69 -8.43
C TRP A 48 6.09 -1.49 -9.58
N ILE A 49 5.05 -0.70 -9.36
CA ILE A 49 4.03 -0.41 -10.39
C ILE A 49 4.63 0.42 -11.54
N ALA A 50 5.43 1.43 -11.23
CA ALA A 50 6.09 2.25 -12.25
C ALA A 50 6.98 1.41 -13.18
N GLU A 51 7.67 0.41 -12.63
CA GLU A 51 8.58 -0.46 -13.38
C GLU A 51 7.87 -1.57 -14.16
N ASN A 52 6.76 -2.11 -13.65
CA ASN A 52 6.16 -3.35 -14.18
C ASN A 52 4.81 -3.16 -14.87
N TYR A 53 4.03 -2.16 -14.48
CA TYR A 53 2.71 -1.87 -15.05
C TYR A 53 2.74 -0.62 -15.94
N GLY A 54 3.52 0.38 -15.53
CA GLY A 54 3.66 1.65 -16.25
C GLY A 54 2.52 2.64 -16.01
N GLY A 55 2.52 3.73 -16.78
CA GLY A 55 1.59 4.85 -16.63
C GLY A 55 2.22 6.06 -15.94
N VAL A 56 1.35 6.96 -15.47
CA VAL A 56 1.74 8.15 -14.69
C VAL A 56 1.13 8.02 -13.31
N ILE A 57 1.98 8.01 -12.29
CA ILE A 57 1.60 7.79 -10.90
C ILE A 57 1.69 9.10 -10.13
N THR A 58 0.59 9.54 -9.54
CA THR A 58 0.59 10.52 -8.45
C THR A 58 0.69 9.74 -7.14
N ALA A 59 1.75 9.96 -6.37
CA ALA A 59 1.98 9.26 -5.10
C ALA A 59 1.88 10.25 -3.96
N ILE A 60 0.94 10.06 -3.02
CA ILE A 60 0.69 11.04 -1.96
C ILE A 60 1.01 10.45 -0.58
N ASP A 61 1.63 11.27 0.27
CA ASP A 61 1.79 10.97 1.69
C ASP A 61 1.96 12.27 2.51
N THR A 62 1.67 12.20 3.80
CA THR A 62 1.93 13.30 4.74
C THR A 62 3.34 13.26 5.33
N ASP A 63 4.01 12.10 5.36
CA ASP A 63 5.39 11.98 5.83
C ASP A 63 6.36 12.50 4.76
N LYS A 64 6.74 13.77 4.90
CA LYS A 64 7.71 14.43 4.03
C LYS A 64 9.03 13.66 3.92
N ARG A 65 9.51 13.03 5.01
CA ARG A 65 10.81 12.31 4.99
C ARG A 65 10.71 11.00 4.23
N ALA A 66 9.57 10.33 4.29
CA ALA A 66 9.31 9.15 3.48
C ALA A 66 9.24 9.51 1.98
N LEU A 67 8.63 10.66 1.65
CA LEU A 67 8.62 11.17 0.28
C LEU A 67 9.99 11.62 -0.22
N GLU A 68 10.82 12.26 0.62
CA GLU A 68 12.21 12.56 0.27
C GLU A 68 12.98 11.26 -0.04
N TRP A 69 12.75 10.20 0.73
CA TRP A 69 13.33 8.88 0.46
C TRP A 69 12.80 8.26 -0.85
N LEU A 70 11.50 8.38 -1.15
CA LEU A 70 10.92 7.98 -2.42
C LEU A 70 11.56 8.74 -3.59
N GLN A 71 11.70 10.07 -3.49
CA GLN A 71 12.33 10.90 -4.53
C GLN A 71 13.77 10.48 -4.82
N MET A 72 14.56 10.16 -3.80
CA MET A 72 15.90 9.61 -3.99
C MET A 72 15.87 8.30 -4.79
N LYS A 73 14.98 7.36 -4.44
CA LYS A 73 14.84 6.09 -5.15
C LYS A 73 14.34 6.27 -6.59
N LEU A 74 13.48 7.25 -6.84
CA LEU A 74 13.04 7.61 -8.19
C LEU A 74 14.19 8.11 -9.05
N ALA A 75 15.06 8.95 -8.50
CA ALA A 75 16.26 9.43 -9.20
C ALA A 75 17.23 8.30 -9.53
N ASP A 76 17.49 7.42 -8.56
CA ASP A 76 18.37 6.26 -8.76
C ASP A 76 17.84 5.31 -9.86
N LYS A 77 16.51 5.19 -9.99
CA LYS A 77 15.84 4.33 -10.99
C LYS A 77 15.46 5.04 -12.28
N LYS A 78 15.66 6.36 -12.39
CA LYS A 78 15.27 7.21 -13.54
C LYS A 78 13.75 7.19 -13.82
N LEU A 79 12.94 7.23 -12.76
CA LEU A 79 11.47 7.14 -12.83
C LEU A 79 10.76 8.47 -12.53
N GLU A 80 11.49 9.59 -12.44
CA GLU A 80 10.96 10.90 -12.06
C GLU A 80 9.93 11.45 -13.06
N ASN A 81 9.99 11.01 -14.32
CA ASN A 81 9.02 11.38 -15.35
C ASN A 81 7.71 10.56 -15.27
N HIS A 82 7.70 9.48 -14.50
CA HIS A 82 6.56 8.56 -14.37
C HIS A 82 5.86 8.66 -13.02
N VAL A 83 6.57 9.11 -11.99
CA VAL A 83 6.04 9.21 -10.63
C VAL A 83 6.18 10.64 -10.11
N ASN A 84 5.08 11.20 -9.65
CA ASN A 84 4.99 12.52 -9.05
C ASN A 84 4.63 12.39 -7.55
N PRO A 85 5.64 12.41 -6.65
CA PRO A 85 5.41 12.41 -5.20
C PRO A 85 4.89 13.77 -4.72
N LEU A 86 3.77 13.78 -4.00
CA LEU A 86 3.17 15.00 -3.44
C LEU A 86 3.02 14.88 -1.93
N ASN A 87 3.56 15.86 -1.20
CA ASN A 87 3.35 15.95 0.24
C ASN A 87 2.00 16.61 0.54
N ILE A 88 0.96 15.80 0.62
CA ILE A 88 -0.41 16.25 0.82
C ILE A 88 -1.22 15.20 1.58
N SER A 89 -2.14 15.65 2.42
CA SER A 89 -3.14 14.77 3.04
C SER A 89 -4.10 14.23 1.98
N PHE A 90 -4.44 12.95 2.08
CA PHE A 90 -5.52 12.35 1.30
C PHE A 90 -6.82 13.16 1.38
N PHE A 91 -7.16 13.69 2.56
CA PHE A 91 -8.38 14.47 2.73
C PHE A 91 -8.33 15.82 2.02
N ASP A 92 -7.14 16.42 1.90
CA ASP A 92 -6.92 17.72 1.25
C ASP A 92 -6.66 17.61 -0.25
N LEU A 93 -6.42 16.39 -0.77
CA LEU A 93 -6.26 16.18 -2.21
C LEU A 93 -7.55 16.59 -2.94
N LYS A 94 -7.40 17.59 -3.81
CA LYS A 94 -8.41 18.05 -4.76
C LYS A 94 -8.03 17.55 -6.15
N THR A 95 -8.89 16.74 -6.73
CA THR A 95 -8.77 16.30 -8.12
C THR A 95 -10.09 16.55 -8.82
N GLU A 96 -10.05 16.55 -10.15
CA GLU A 96 -11.26 16.38 -10.93
C GLU A 96 -11.94 15.06 -10.52
N SER A 97 -13.28 15.05 -10.55
CA SER A 97 -14.04 13.81 -10.44
C SER A 97 -13.71 12.90 -11.62
N ASP A 98 -13.78 11.58 -11.40
CA ASP A 98 -13.60 10.59 -12.46
C ASP A 98 -12.25 10.71 -13.21
N TYR A 99 -11.17 11.05 -12.49
CA TYR A 99 -9.87 11.38 -13.09
C TYR A 99 -8.91 10.19 -13.22
N PHE A 100 -8.85 9.32 -12.21
CA PHE A 100 -7.89 8.22 -12.17
C PHE A 100 -8.44 6.93 -12.78
N ASP A 101 -7.60 6.22 -13.53
CA ASP A 101 -7.87 4.88 -14.05
C ASP A 101 -7.77 3.83 -12.94
N ILE A 102 -6.74 3.98 -12.09
CA ILE A 102 -6.44 3.07 -10.99
C ILE A 102 -6.12 3.90 -9.76
N ILE A 103 -6.66 3.52 -8.61
CA ILE A 103 -6.21 4.01 -7.32
C ILE A 103 -5.73 2.82 -6.49
N LEU A 104 -4.66 3.02 -5.72
CA LEU A 104 -4.07 2.05 -4.82
C LEU A 104 -4.10 2.55 -3.40
N ALA A 105 -4.52 1.69 -2.48
CA ALA A 105 -4.42 1.91 -1.04
C ALA A 105 -3.77 0.69 -0.40
N GLU A 106 -2.48 0.78 -0.10
CA GLU A 106 -1.67 -0.30 0.45
C GLU A 106 -1.56 -0.19 1.97
N GLY A 107 -2.49 -0.80 2.71
CA GLY A 107 -2.57 -0.70 4.19
C GLY A 107 -3.05 0.67 4.71
N PHE A 108 -3.42 1.58 3.82
CA PHE A 108 -3.80 2.95 4.16
C PHE A 108 -5.20 3.05 4.79
N LEU A 109 -6.16 2.24 4.31
CA LEU A 109 -7.54 2.28 4.81
C LEU A 109 -7.68 1.77 6.25
N ASN A 110 -6.76 0.93 6.73
CA ASN A 110 -6.64 0.55 8.14
C ASN A 110 -6.42 1.78 9.05
N ILE A 111 -5.73 2.81 8.55
CA ILE A 111 -5.36 4.00 9.33
C ILE A 111 -6.50 5.01 9.36
N ILE A 112 -7.08 5.30 8.19
CA ILE A 112 -8.09 6.35 8.04
C ILE A 112 -9.54 5.86 8.15
N GLY A 113 -9.74 4.54 8.16
CA GLY A 113 -11.05 3.90 8.15
C GLY A 113 -11.55 3.58 6.74
N PHE A 114 -11.88 2.30 6.54
CA PHE A 114 -12.31 1.75 5.25
C PHE A 114 -13.45 2.53 4.60
N ARG A 115 -14.57 2.73 5.31
CA ARG A 115 -15.77 3.37 4.74
C ARG A 115 -15.53 4.81 4.30
N GLN A 116 -14.84 5.59 5.14
CA GLN A 116 -14.56 7.00 4.86
C GLN A 116 -13.62 7.14 3.67
N GLY A 117 -12.52 6.37 3.67
CA GLY A 117 -11.56 6.37 2.57
C GLY A 117 -12.20 5.91 1.27
N PHE A 118 -12.95 4.81 1.29
CA PHE A 118 -13.62 4.24 0.12
C PHE A 118 -14.55 5.25 -0.55
N VAL A 119 -15.44 5.91 0.21
CA VAL A 119 -16.40 6.88 -0.35
C VAL A 119 -15.70 8.04 -1.06
N LYS A 120 -14.58 8.54 -0.51
CA LYS A 120 -13.79 9.59 -1.16
C LYS A 120 -13.08 9.06 -2.41
N VAL A 121 -12.47 7.87 -2.33
CA VAL A 121 -11.77 7.23 -3.46
C VAL A 121 -12.71 7.01 -4.64
N ILE A 122 -13.91 6.45 -4.40
CA ILE A 122 -14.85 6.16 -5.48
C ILE A 122 -15.13 7.40 -6.33
N ARG A 123 -15.27 8.60 -5.73
CA ARG A 123 -15.52 9.86 -6.48
C ARG A 123 -14.36 10.30 -7.39
N MET A 124 -13.13 9.85 -7.11
CA MET A 124 -11.93 10.21 -7.88
C MET A 124 -11.61 9.20 -8.99
N ILE A 125 -12.08 7.95 -8.84
CA ILE A 125 -11.93 6.88 -9.84
C ILE A 125 -12.91 7.10 -10.97
N ARG A 126 -12.49 7.01 -12.23
CA ARG A 126 -13.43 7.08 -13.36
C ARG A 126 -14.38 5.88 -13.42
N LYS A 127 -15.51 6.03 -14.12
CA LYS A 127 -16.35 4.86 -14.46
C LYS A 127 -15.54 3.82 -15.24
N GLY A 128 -15.67 2.56 -14.84
CA GLY A 128 -14.87 1.43 -15.33
C GLY A 128 -13.41 1.42 -14.85
N GLY A 129 -13.02 2.34 -13.97
CA GLY A 129 -11.71 2.35 -13.30
C GLY A 129 -11.67 1.41 -12.11
N TYR A 130 -10.46 1.19 -11.58
CA TYR A 130 -10.18 0.17 -10.58
C TYR A 130 -9.67 0.77 -9.27
N PHE A 131 -10.08 0.19 -8.16
CA PHE A 131 -9.51 0.43 -6.84
C PHE A 131 -8.83 -0.85 -6.36
N LEU A 132 -7.52 -0.82 -6.19
CA LEU A 132 -6.76 -1.88 -5.56
C LEU A 132 -6.55 -1.56 -4.08
N ILE A 133 -7.12 -2.38 -3.20
CA ILE A 133 -7.08 -2.15 -1.76
C ILE A 133 -6.36 -3.31 -1.11
N HIS A 134 -5.25 -3.07 -0.41
CA HIS A 134 -4.70 -4.00 0.57
C HIS A 134 -5.13 -3.55 1.97
N ASP A 135 -5.84 -4.40 2.70
CA ASP A 135 -6.42 -4.06 3.99
C ASP A 135 -6.38 -5.25 4.95
N GLU A 136 -6.63 -5.01 6.24
CA GLU A 136 -6.85 -6.10 7.19
C GLU A 136 -8.03 -6.99 6.78
N TYR A 137 -7.93 -8.29 7.02
CA TYR A 137 -9.02 -9.24 6.74
C TYR A 137 -10.24 -9.05 7.66
N LYS A 138 -10.07 -8.33 8.77
CA LYS A 138 -11.14 -8.01 9.71
C LYS A 138 -12.35 -7.39 8.99
N ASP A 139 -13.54 -7.82 9.38
CA ASP A 139 -14.83 -7.37 8.84
C ASP A 139 -14.99 -7.59 7.32
N HIS A 140 -14.33 -8.60 6.75
CA HIS A 140 -14.34 -8.94 5.33
C HIS A 140 -15.74 -8.87 4.68
N GLU A 141 -16.70 -9.63 5.21
CA GLU A 141 -18.07 -9.68 4.67
C GLU A 141 -18.73 -8.30 4.65
N MET A 142 -18.52 -7.49 5.71
CA MET A 142 -19.06 -6.13 5.77
C MET A 142 -18.38 -5.19 4.76
N LYS A 143 -17.08 -5.40 4.48
CA LYS A 143 -16.34 -4.63 3.46
C LYS A 143 -16.84 -4.99 2.06
N CYS A 144 -17.03 -6.27 1.76
CA CYS A 144 -17.62 -6.76 0.51
C CYS A 144 -19.02 -6.17 0.26
N ASP A 145 -19.91 -6.29 1.25
CA ASP A 145 -21.25 -5.69 1.20
C ASP A 145 -21.20 -4.18 0.95
N PHE A 146 -20.27 -3.49 1.63
CA PHE A 146 -20.12 -2.04 1.49
C PHE A 146 -19.64 -1.66 0.09
N ILE A 147 -18.67 -2.39 -0.48
CA ILE A 147 -18.20 -2.19 -1.85
C ILE A 147 -19.38 -2.27 -2.83
N LEU A 148 -20.16 -3.35 -2.77
CA LEU A 148 -21.28 -3.59 -3.67
C LEU A 148 -22.38 -2.52 -3.56
N LYS A 149 -22.71 -2.10 -2.33
CA LYS A 149 -23.70 -1.04 -2.08
C LYS A 149 -23.27 0.34 -2.57
N ASN A 150 -21.98 0.55 -2.85
CA ASN A 150 -21.41 1.85 -3.24
C ASN A 150 -21.00 1.91 -4.72
N GLY A 151 -21.76 1.23 -5.58
CA GLY A 151 -21.62 1.46 -7.03
C GLY A 151 -20.42 0.76 -7.65
N CYS A 152 -19.99 -0.37 -7.08
CA CYS A 152 -18.80 -1.08 -7.50
C CYS A 152 -19.01 -2.59 -7.54
N ASP A 153 -18.26 -3.25 -8.42
CA ASP A 153 -18.13 -4.70 -8.46
C ASP A 153 -16.87 -5.15 -7.73
N LEU A 154 -16.94 -6.29 -7.04
CA LEU A 154 -15.77 -6.98 -6.54
C LEU A 154 -15.29 -7.96 -7.61
N VAL A 155 -14.21 -7.61 -8.31
CA VAL A 155 -13.66 -8.40 -9.43
C VAL A 155 -12.95 -9.64 -8.92
N SER A 156 -12.15 -9.48 -7.87
CA SER A 156 -11.42 -10.57 -7.24
C SER A 156 -10.96 -10.18 -5.84
N THR A 157 -10.52 -11.19 -5.09
CA THR A 157 -9.82 -11.01 -3.81
C THR A 157 -8.61 -11.92 -3.73
N LEU A 158 -7.60 -11.51 -2.98
CA LEU A 158 -6.42 -12.32 -2.68
C LEU A 158 -6.14 -12.26 -1.18
N PHE A 159 -6.35 -13.39 -0.50
CA PHE A 159 -6.21 -13.51 0.94
C PHE A 159 -4.77 -13.86 1.33
N LEU A 160 -4.23 -13.16 2.34
CA LEU A 160 -2.90 -13.35 2.88
C LEU A 160 -3.04 -13.73 4.36
N ASP A 161 -2.68 -14.96 4.68
CA ASP A 161 -2.73 -15.49 6.04
C ASP A 161 -1.53 -15.06 6.89
N GLU A 162 -1.55 -15.47 8.14
CA GLU A 162 -0.48 -15.17 9.10
C GLU A 162 0.87 -15.79 8.71
N ILE A 163 0.87 -16.90 7.97
CA ILE A 163 2.09 -17.59 7.54
C ILE A 163 2.79 -16.76 6.47
N VAL A 164 2.02 -16.18 5.54
CA VAL A 164 2.51 -15.19 4.57
C VAL A 164 3.19 -14.03 5.29
N TRP A 165 2.50 -13.40 6.24
CA TRP A 165 3.04 -12.26 6.99
C TRP A 165 4.33 -12.62 7.74
N TRP A 166 4.42 -13.82 8.32
CA TRP A 166 5.66 -14.26 8.94
C TRP A 166 6.79 -14.42 7.94
N ASN A 167 6.56 -15.23 6.90
CA ASN A 167 7.59 -15.64 5.97
C ASN A 167 8.14 -14.47 5.15
N ASP A 168 7.25 -13.56 4.75
CA ASP A 168 7.56 -12.51 3.77
C ASP A 168 7.72 -11.12 4.40
N TYR A 169 7.45 -10.95 5.70
CA TYR A 169 7.62 -9.66 6.38
C TYR A 169 8.28 -9.78 7.76
N TYR A 170 7.58 -10.35 8.75
CA TYR A 170 7.99 -10.28 10.17
C TYR A 170 9.28 -11.03 10.46
N ARG A 171 9.54 -12.17 9.80
CA ARG A 171 10.78 -12.93 9.95
C ARG A 171 12.00 -12.09 9.54
N GLN A 172 11.91 -11.39 8.40
CA GLN A 172 12.97 -10.51 7.92
C GLN A 172 13.17 -9.33 8.87
N LEU A 173 12.07 -8.68 9.29
CA LEU A 173 12.12 -7.55 10.21
C LEU A 173 12.79 -7.93 11.54
N LYS A 174 12.43 -9.08 12.10
CA LYS A 174 13.04 -9.61 13.33
C LYS A 174 14.54 -9.88 13.15
N ALA A 175 14.95 -10.38 11.99
CA ALA A 175 16.36 -10.62 11.69
C ALA A 175 17.15 -9.29 11.56
N GLU A 176 16.59 -8.30 10.85
CA GLU A 176 17.23 -6.99 10.67
C GLU A 176 17.38 -6.20 11.96
N ILE A 177 16.41 -6.27 12.86
CA ILE A 177 16.49 -5.61 14.18
C ILE A 177 17.55 -6.27 15.07
N LYS A 178 17.76 -7.58 14.92
CA LYS A 178 18.76 -8.35 15.67
C LYS A 178 20.17 -8.25 15.11
N SER A 179 20.36 -7.70 13.92
CA SER A 179 21.67 -7.51 13.29
C SER A 179 22.26 -6.13 13.62
N GLY A 180 23.59 -6.03 13.70
CA GLY A 180 24.27 -4.74 13.92
C GLY A 180 24.02 -4.14 15.31
N ASN A 181 23.80 -2.82 15.40
CA ASN A 181 23.61 -2.12 16.67
C ASN A 181 22.20 -2.36 17.25
N ILE A 182 22.04 -3.49 17.93
CA ILE A 182 20.76 -3.96 18.49
C ILE A 182 20.12 -2.92 19.42
N LYS A 183 20.89 -2.24 20.28
CA LYS A 183 20.32 -1.29 21.26
C LYS A 183 19.63 -0.13 20.55
N GLN A 184 20.30 0.44 19.55
CA GLN A 184 19.75 1.53 18.75
C GLN A 184 18.52 1.08 17.95
N LYS A 185 18.62 -0.07 17.26
CA LYS A 185 17.50 -0.60 16.46
C LYS A 185 16.28 -0.95 17.31
N ARG A 186 16.46 -1.48 18.53
CA ARG A 186 15.32 -1.76 19.42
C ARG A 186 14.54 -0.52 19.81
N GLU A 187 15.20 0.63 19.96
CA GLU A 187 14.51 1.89 20.21
C GLU A 187 13.81 2.39 18.93
N LEU A 188 14.52 2.35 17.81
CA LEU A 188 14.02 2.81 16.51
C LEU A 188 12.80 2.03 16.01
N PHE A 189 12.73 0.73 16.32
CA PHE A 189 11.66 -0.20 15.91
C PHE A 189 10.78 -0.64 17.09
N LYS A 190 10.63 0.20 18.11
CA LYS A 190 9.87 -0.15 19.32
C LYS A 190 8.41 -0.52 19.01
N SER A 191 7.77 0.18 18.07
CA SER A 191 6.39 -0.10 17.65
C SER A 191 6.30 -1.47 16.96
N GLU A 192 7.15 -1.71 15.97
CA GLU A 192 7.25 -2.98 15.26
C GLU A 192 7.57 -4.15 16.19
N LEU A 193 8.41 -3.94 17.20
CA LEU A 193 8.72 -4.97 18.19
C LEU A 193 7.53 -5.30 19.09
N ASN A 194 6.63 -4.35 19.35
CA ASN A 194 5.39 -4.64 20.07
C ASN A 194 4.41 -5.40 19.18
N GLU A 195 4.25 -4.98 17.92
CA GLU A 195 3.46 -5.71 16.93
C GLU A 195 3.96 -7.15 16.75
N LEU A 196 5.27 -7.35 16.63
CA LEU A 196 5.90 -8.67 16.59
C LEU A 196 5.60 -9.51 17.84
N LYS A 197 5.49 -8.92 19.03
CA LYS A 197 5.09 -9.67 20.23
C LYS A 197 3.64 -10.13 20.12
N TYR A 198 2.74 -9.24 19.72
CA TYR A 198 1.34 -9.60 19.48
C TYR A 198 1.21 -10.70 18.43
N TYR A 199 1.98 -10.63 17.34
CA TYR A 199 2.06 -11.70 16.35
C TYR A 199 2.46 -13.04 16.98
N MET A 200 3.45 -13.05 17.87
CA MET A 200 3.92 -14.28 18.52
C MET A 200 2.92 -14.83 19.54
N GLU A 201 2.04 -14.00 20.10
CA GLU A 201 0.99 -14.38 21.06
C GLU A 201 -0.27 -14.89 20.35
N ASP A 202 -0.71 -14.17 19.32
CA ASP A 202 -1.86 -14.53 18.49
C ASP A 202 -1.59 -14.19 17.01
N PRO A 203 -0.97 -15.13 16.27
CA PRO A 203 -0.75 -14.97 14.84
C PRO A 203 -2.05 -14.81 14.05
N SER A 204 -3.16 -15.37 14.54
CA SER A 204 -4.41 -15.48 13.78
C SER A 204 -5.06 -14.12 13.47
N ALA A 205 -4.68 -13.08 14.22
CA ALA A 205 -5.08 -11.70 13.98
C ALA A 205 -4.35 -11.04 12.80
N PHE A 206 -3.22 -11.59 12.36
CA PHE A 206 -2.37 -11.02 11.31
C PHE A 206 -2.73 -11.58 9.95
N LYS A 207 -3.91 -11.21 9.48
CA LYS A 207 -4.46 -11.60 8.19
C LYS A 207 -4.82 -10.35 7.41
N SER A 208 -4.50 -10.36 6.12
CA SER A 208 -4.82 -9.27 5.22
C SER A 208 -5.42 -9.80 3.93
N ILE A 209 -5.93 -8.89 3.12
CA ILE A 209 -6.60 -9.24 1.89
C ILE A 209 -6.47 -8.10 0.90
N TYR A 210 -6.26 -8.45 -0.37
CA TYR A 210 -6.46 -7.55 -1.48
C TYR A 210 -7.91 -7.62 -1.95
N TYR A 211 -8.52 -6.46 -2.19
CA TYR A 211 -9.75 -6.31 -2.94
C TYR A 211 -9.43 -5.64 -4.28
N ILE A 212 -9.83 -6.29 -5.37
CA ILE A 212 -9.78 -5.71 -6.71
C ILE A 212 -11.20 -5.25 -7.03
N VAL A 213 -11.41 -3.94 -6.97
CA VAL A 213 -12.74 -3.34 -7.09
C VAL A 213 -12.83 -2.57 -8.39
N LYS A 214 -13.96 -2.68 -9.09
CA LYS A 214 -14.24 -1.91 -10.31
C LYS A 214 -15.44 -1.00 -10.08
N ARG A 215 -15.30 0.29 -10.37
CA ARG A 215 -16.41 1.26 -10.31
C ARG A 215 -17.24 1.18 -11.60
N PHE A 216 -18.57 1.24 -11.51
CA PHE A 216 -19.47 1.37 -12.68
C PHE A 216 -19.99 2.80 -12.92
#